data_AF-A0A2V6K9U3-F1
#
_entry.id   AF-A0A2V6K9U3-F1
#
_cell.length_a   1.000
_cell.length_b   1.000
_cell.length_c   1.000
_cell.angle_alpha   90.00
_cell.angle_beta   90.00
_cell.angle_gamma   90.00
#
_symmetry.space_group_name_H-M   'P 1'
#
loop_
_entity.id
_entity.type
_entity.pdbx_description
1 polymer ?
#
loop_
_entity_poly.entity_id
_entity_poly.type
_entity_poly.pdbx_seq_one_letter_code
_entity_poly.pdbx_strand_id
1 'polypeptide(L)'
;MCLALFVFAPHGLGQEYQGKQLVRAELLANTDAVVPGKPFTVGLLLRMAPAWHTYWKFSGDAGLPSEVKWKLPPEWKIGEIEWPIPLKTIDPGDIQT
;
A
#
# COMPACT_ATOMS: atom_id res chain seq x y z
N MET A 1 12.47 -22.20 24.84
CA MET A 1 12.21 -20.77 25.10
C MET A 1 11.61 -20.19 23.83
N CYS A 2 10.29 -20.11 23.72
CA CYS A 2 9.59 -19.66 22.52
C CYS A 2 9.56 -18.13 22.54
N LEU A 3 10.36 -17.49 21.69
CA LEU A 3 10.37 -16.03 21.59
C LEU A 3 9.17 -15.61 20.74
N ALA A 4 8.07 -15.24 21.39
CA ALA A 4 6.93 -14.62 20.72
C ALA A 4 7.33 -13.20 20.30
N LEU A 5 7.66 -13.01 19.02
CA LEU A 5 7.81 -11.69 18.44
C LEU A 5 6.40 -11.10 18.30
N PHE A 6 6.05 -10.17 19.21
CA PHE A 6 4.92 -9.27 19.00
C PHE A 6 5.25 -8.37 17.80
N VAL A 7 4.70 -8.69 16.63
CA VAL A 7 4.71 -7.77 15.50
C VAL A 7 3.71 -6.66 15.83
N PHE A 8 4.21 -5.54 16.37
CA PHE A 8 3.47 -4.30 16.36
C PHE A 8 3.32 -3.90 14.89
N ALA A 9 2.13 -4.08 14.31
CA ALA A 9 1.80 -3.47 13.03
C ALA A 9 1.72 -1.95 13.26
N PRO A 10 2.68 -1.13 12.76
CA PRO A 10 2.48 0.30 12.76
C PRO A 10 1.26 0.54 11.86
N HIS A 11 0.20 1.07 12.43
CA HIS A 11 -0.93 1.50 11.63
C HIS A 11 -0.38 2.56 10.68
N GLY A 12 -0.50 2.32 9.37
CA GLY A 12 -0.04 3.28 8.38
C GLY A 12 -0.75 4.60 8.61
N LEU A 13 0.00 5.67 8.86
CA LEU A 13 -0.58 7.02 8.99
C LEU A 13 -1.00 7.47 7.60
N GLY A 14 -2.31 7.42 7.32
CA GLY A 14 -2.89 8.08 6.17
C GLY A 14 -3.02 9.58 6.44
N GLN A 15 -2.97 10.40 5.39
CA GLN A 15 -3.19 11.84 5.52
C GLN A 15 -4.61 12.10 6.07
N GLU A 16 -4.70 12.85 7.17
CA GLU A 16 -5.96 13.40 7.67
C GLU A 16 -6.28 14.71 6.96
N TYR A 17 -7.46 14.80 6.38
CA TYR A 17 -7.98 16.01 5.75
C TYR A 17 -9.23 16.45 6.50
N GLN A 18 -9.18 17.64 7.08
CA GLN A 18 -10.26 18.20 7.92
C GLN A 18 -10.71 17.23 9.04
N GLY A 19 -9.77 16.55 9.67
CA GLY A 19 -10.03 15.59 10.75
C GLY A 19 -10.65 14.26 10.30
N LYS A 20 -10.64 13.97 8.99
CA LYS A 20 -11.08 12.69 8.44
C LYS A 20 -9.92 11.96 7.79
N GLN A 21 -9.80 10.67 8.08
CA GLN A 21 -8.96 9.76 7.32
C GLN A 21 -9.68 9.35 6.04
N LEU A 22 -9.19 9.81 4.90
CA LEU A 22 -9.85 9.60 3.60
C LEU A 22 -9.33 8.37 2.87
N VAL A 23 -8.11 7.94 3.22
CA VAL A 23 -7.52 6.68 2.77
C VAL A 23 -6.97 5.93 3.98
N ARG A 24 -7.44 4.70 4.18
CA ARG A 24 -6.92 3.77 5.17
C ARG A 24 -6.07 2.71 4.50
N ALA A 25 -4.85 2.56 4.99
CA ALA A 25 -3.88 1.59 4.48
C ALA A 25 -3.71 0.42 5.47
N GLU A 26 -3.76 -0.80 4.94
CA GLU A 26 -3.54 -2.04 5.67
C GLU A 26 -2.61 -2.95 4.86
N LEU A 27 -1.71 -3.66 5.53
CA LEU A 27 -0.90 -4.71 4.90
C LEU A 27 -1.55 -6.07 5.15
N LEU A 28 -1.73 -6.84 4.09
CA LEU A 28 -2.26 -8.21 4.12
C LEU A 28 -1.18 -9.17 3.60
N ALA A 29 -1.03 -10.33 4.23
CA ALA A 29 -0.15 -11.38 3.74
C ALA A 29 -0.97 -12.57 3.24
N ASN A 30 -0.48 -13.28 2.23
CA ASN A 30 -1.10 -14.53 1.75
C ASN A 30 -0.73 -15.76 2.60
N THR A 31 -0.15 -15.54 3.79
CA THR A 31 0.29 -16.57 4.73
C THR A 31 0.11 -16.06 6.15
N ASP A 32 -0.23 -16.96 7.07
CA ASP A 32 -0.36 -16.65 8.50
C ASP A 32 1.00 -16.68 9.24
N ALA A 33 2.02 -17.27 8.62
CA ALA A 33 3.36 -17.39 9.19
C ALA A 33 4.45 -17.19 8.14
N VAL A 34 5.54 -16.53 8.57
CA VAL A 34 6.77 -16.38 7.78
C VAL A 34 7.65 -17.60 8.01
N VAL A 35 7.98 -18.32 6.93
CA VAL A 35 8.86 -19.49 6.97
C VAL A 35 10.16 -19.17 6.23
N PRO A 36 11.34 -19.33 6.86
CA PRO A 36 12.62 -19.07 6.20
C PRO A 36 12.76 -19.83 4.87
N GLY A 37 13.24 -19.13 3.84
CA GLY A 37 13.43 -19.70 2.50
C GLY A 37 12.15 -19.88 1.67
N LYS A 38 10.96 -19.70 2.24
CA LYS A 38 9.69 -19.75 1.50
C LYS A 38 9.23 -18.33 1.15
N PRO A 39 9.13 -17.96 -0.14
CA PRO A 39 8.59 -16.66 -0.53
C PRO A 39 7.10 -16.56 -0.20
N PHE A 40 6.64 -15.35 0.06
CA PHE A 40 5.24 -15.02 0.29
C PHE A 40 4.94 -13.62 -0.27
N THR A 41 3.65 -13.32 -0.43
CA THR A 41 3.19 -12.05 -1.00
C THR A 41 2.58 -11.20 0.10
N VAL A 42 2.89 -9.90 0.06
CA VAL A 42 2.24 -8.88 0.89
C VAL A 42 1.51 -7.91 -0.03
N GLY A 43 0.21 -7.73 0.20
CA GLY A 43 -0.63 -6.74 -0.47
C GLY A 43 -0.81 -5.49 0.39
N LEU A 44 -0.76 -4.32 -0.24
CA LEU A 44 -1.21 -3.07 0.35
C LEU A 44 -2.69 -2.87 0.01
N LEU A 45 -3.57 -3.01 0.99
CA LEU A 45 -4.99 -2.73 0.86
C LEU A 45 -5.27 -1.27 1.20
N LEU A 46 -5.80 -0.52 0.23
CA LEU A 46 -6.23 0.85 0.40
C LEU A 46 -7.76 0.91 0.38
N ARG A 47 -8.36 1.37 1.48
CA ARG A 47 -9.79 1.66 1.58
C ARG A 47 -10.00 3.16 1.54
N MET A 48 -10.75 3.63 0.55
CA MET A 48 -10.89 5.06 0.25
C MET A 48 -12.32 5.53 0.50
N ALA A 49 -12.46 6.77 0.97
CA ALA A 49 -13.74 7.45 1.08
C ALA A 49 -14.37 7.67 -0.31
N PRO A 50 -15.70 7.87 -0.42
CA PRO A 50 -16.35 8.14 -1.70
C PRO A 50 -15.70 9.32 -2.43
N ALA A 51 -15.52 9.18 -3.75
CA ALA A 51 -14.83 10.12 -4.64
C ALA A 51 -13.32 10.31 -4.39
N TRP A 52 -12.70 9.57 -3.46
CA TRP A 52 -11.26 9.54 -3.29
C TRP A 52 -10.63 8.37 -4.05
N HIS A 53 -9.50 8.64 -4.68
CA HIS A 53 -8.69 7.65 -5.37
C HIS A 53 -7.20 7.92 -5.14
N THR A 54 -6.37 6.91 -5.43
CA THR A 54 -4.91 7.00 -5.46
C THR A 54 -4.41 6.65 -6.84
N TYR A 55 -3.18 7.05 -7.16
CA TYR A 55 -2.67 6.89 -8.52
C TYR A 55 -1.96 5.57 -8.77
N TRP A 56 -2.06 5.13 -10.01
CA TRP A 56 -1.37 3.96 -10.55
C TRP A 56 0.08 4.26 -10.90
N LYS A 57 0.85 3.24 -11.33
CA LYS A 57 2.26 3.35 -11.75
C LYS A 57 2.50 4.48 -12.75
N PHE A 58 1.57 4.67 -13.69
CA PHE A 58 1.56 5.79 -14.63
C PHE A 58 0.39 6.71 -14.26
N SER A 59 0.68 7.72 -13.45
CA SER A 59 -0.29 8.52 -12.69
C SER A 59 -0.99 9.65 -13.47
N GLY A 60 -0.93 9.61 -14.80
CA GLY A 60 -1.53 10.61 -15.66
C GLY A 60 -0.86 11.99 -15.57
N ASP A 61 -1.67 13.04 -15.69
CA ASP A 61 -1.19 14.42 -15.91
C ASP A 61 -0.71 15.11 -14.62
N ALA A 62 -1.25 14.74 -13.46
CA ALA A 62 -1.01 15.46 -12.20
C ALA A 62 -0.79 14.57 -10.97
N GLY A 63 -0.88 13.24 -11.11
CA GLY A 63 -0.73 12.31 -9.99
C GLY A 63 0.72 11.91 -9.70
N LEU A 64 0.92 11.27 -8.54
CA LEU A 64 2.17 10.57 -8.19
C LEU A 64 1.85 9.12 -7.83
N PRO A 65 2.61 8.13 -8.35
CA PRO A 65 2.37 6.73 -8.04
C PRO A 65 2.54 6.48 -6.54
N SER A 66 1.75 5.53 -6.02
CA SER A 66 1.91 5.10 -4.63
C SER A 66 3.26 4.42 -4.41
N GLU A 67 3.99 4.85 -3.38
CA GLU A 67 5.28 4.26 -3.00
C GLU A 67 5.17 3.48 -1.68
N VAL A 68 5.84 2.32 -1.62
CA VAL A 68 5.99 1.54 -0.39
C VAL A 68 7.45 1.51 0.01
N LYS A 69 7.77 2.13 1.15
CA LYS A 69 9.12 2.16 1.72
C LYS A 69 9.21 1.16 2.86
N TRP A 70 9.92 0.07 2.60
CA TRP A 70 10.10 -1.00 3.56
C TRP A 70 11.26 -0.72 4.51
N LYS A 71 11.06 -1.02 5.80
CA LYS A 71 12.11 -1.04 6.82
C LYS A 71 12.24 -2.47 7.30
N LEU A 72 13.10 -3.25 6.66
CA LEU A 72 13.32 -4.67 6.94
C LEU A 72 14.80 -4.92 7.25
N PRO A 73 15.13 -6.01 7.98
CA PRO A 73 16.50 -6.47 8.12
C PRO A 73 17.16 -6.76 6.76
N PRO A 74 18.49 -6.68 6.65
CA PRO A 74 19.21 -6.79 5.37
C PRO A 74 19.07 -8.15 4.66
N GLU A 75 18.69 -9.20 5.40
CA GLU A 75 18.47 -10.56 4.89
C GLU A 75 17.22 -10.67 4.00
N TRP A 76 16.33 -9.67 4.04
CA TRP A 76 15.07 -9.67 3.31
C TRP A 76 15.27 -9.20 1.87
N LYS A 77 14.63 -9.92 0.94
CA LYS A 77 14.54 -9.55 -0.48
C LYS A 77 13.11 -9.19 -0.81
N ILE A 78 12.93 -8.09 -1.53
CA ILE A 78 11.62 -7.56 -1.91
C ILE A 78 11.53 -7.57 -3.43
N GLY A 79 10.44 -8.11 -3.97
CA GLY A 79 10.14 -8.06 -5.39
C GLY A 79 9.62 -6.70 -5.83
N GLU A 80 9.35 -6.56 -7.13
CA GLU A 80 8.66 -5.37 -7.66
C GLU A 80 7.22 -5.30 -7.17
N ILE A 81 6.64 -4.09 -7.16
CA ILE A 81 5.20 -3.93 -6.89
C ILE A 81 4.42 -4.49 -8.08
N GLU A 82 3.57 -5.46 -7.80
CA GLU A 82 2.58 -5.98 -8.74
C GLU A 82 1.35 -5.06 -8.73
N TRP A 83 1.18 -4.30 -9.81
CA TRP A 83 0.10 -3.33 -9.92
C TRP A 83 -1.16 -3.97 -10.53
N PRO A 84 -2.35 -3.83 -9.91
CA PRO A 84 -3.60 -4.26 -10.52
C PRO A 84 -3.92 -3.38 -11.73
N ILE A 85 -4.79 -3.87 -12.62
CA ILE A 85 -5.29 -3.09 -13.76
C ILE A 85 -6.04 -1.85 -13.21
N PRO A 86 -5.68 -0.63 -13.62
CA PRO A 86 -6.30 0.58 -13.09
C PRO A 86 -7.65 0.86 -13.75
N LEU A 87 -8.44 1.71 -13.10
CA LEU A 87 -9.52 2.45 -13.74
C LEU A 87 -9.01 3.87 -14.01
N LYS A 88 -9.12 4.33 -15.25
CA LYS A 88 -8.75 5.70 -15.64
C LYS A 88 -9.88 6.67 -15.30
N THR A 89 -9.54 7.82 -14.73
CA THR A 89 -10.48 8.90 -14.40
C THR A 89 -10.13 10.20 -15.11
N ILE A 90 -11.12 11.08 -15.25
CA ILE A 90 -10.96 12.44 -15.76
C ILE A 90 -11.50 13.39 -14.70
N ASP A 91 -10.62 14.21 -14.16
CA ASP A 91 -10.91 15.20 -13.13
C ASP A 91 -11.17 16.58 -13.76
N PRO A 92 -11.79 17.53 -13.02
CA PRO A 92 -12.07 18.87 -13.52
C PRO A 92 -10.83 19.56 -14.10
N GLY A 93 -11.01 20.23 -15.24
CA GLY A 93 -9.90 20.80 -16.01
C GLY A 93 -9.24 19.81 -16.97
N ASP A 94 -9.94 18.73 -17.34
CA ASP A 94 -9.51 17.70 -18.30
C ASP A 94 -8.25 16.93 -17.88
N ILE A 95 -8.02 16.83 -16.56
CA ILE A 95 -6.85 16.16 -15.98
C ILE A 95 -7.10 14.65 -15.99
N GLN A 96 -6.22 13.88 -16.61
CA GLN A 96 -6.31 12.43 -16.61
C GLN A 96 -5.56 11.85 -15.41
N THR A 97 -6.20 10.91 -14.72
CA THR A 97 -5.67 10.25 -13.51
C THR A 97 -5.86 8.74 -13.54
#